data_AF-A0A1L8I4F6-F1
#
_entry.id   AF-A0A1L8I4F6-F1
#
_cell.length_a   1.000
_cell.length_b   1.000
_cell.length_c   1.000
_cell.angle_alpha   90.00
_cell.angle_beta   90.00
_cell.angle_gamma   90.00
#
_symmetry.space_group_name_H-M   'P 1'
#
loop_
_entity.id
_entity.type
_entity.pdbx_description
1 polymer ?
#
loop_
_entity_poly.entity_id
_entity_poly.type
_entity_poly.pdbx_seq_one_letter_code
_entity_poly.pdbx_strand_id
1 'polypeptide(L)'
;MEGGTLFVPEAGVTLYVERLPYRPRATHRLQALFDARTFPSRDVVIRNRRPGDWMRLEAKRGNERQTFTKKVKALMNEAKWSHEQRWQTPLLALGDEVLWVPGLRQSVRFRVTEETKDVWSVVLKEGHRGGNHGAGYSENFVDGGGD
;
A
#
# COMPACT_ATOMS: atom_id res chain seq x y z
N MET A 1 -6.23 -10.77 -16.75
CA MET A 1 -5.11 -9.91 -16.36
C MET A 1 -4.02 -10.83 -15.86
N GLU A 2 -2.95 -10.94 -16.63
CA GLU A 2 -1.69 -11.51 -16.16
C GLU A 2 -0.96 -10.45 -15.33
N GLY A 3 -0.01 -10.86 -14.49
CA GLY A 3 0.80 -9.92 -13.72
C GLY A 3 1.54 -8.90 -14.61
N GLY A 4 2.07 -7.85 -14.01
CA GLY A 4 2.77 -6.80 -14.73
C GLY A 4 3.70 -6.00 -13.84
N THR A 5 4.55 -5.22 -14.48
CA THR A 5 5.52 -4.36 -13.81
C THR A 5 5.34 -2.93 -14.28
N LEU A 6 5.35 -1.96 -13.36
CA LEU A 6 5.27 -0.54 -13.65
C LEU A 6 6.42 0.20 -12.97
N PHE A 7 7.32 0.79 -13.76
CA PHE A 7 8.33 1.71 -13.23
C PHE A 7 7.71 3.09 -12.99
N VAL A 8 8.00 3.68 -11.83
CA VAL A 8 7.59 5.03 -11.42
C VAL A 8 8.86 5.88 -11.30
N PRO A 9 9.30 6.54 -12.39
CA PRO A 9 10.58 7.25 -12.44
C PRO A 9 10.72 8.32 -11.37
N GLU A 10 9.65 9.08 -11.12
CA GLU A 10 9.63 10.22 -10.20
C GLU A 10 9.84 9.81 -8.75
N ALA A 11 9.59 8.53 -8.45
CA ALA A 11 9.76 7.93 -7.14
C ALA A 11 10.96 6.98 -7.08
N GLY A 12 11.64 6.71 -8.21
CA GLY A 12 12.77 5.77 -8.27
C GLY A 12 12.40 4.34 -7.86
N VAL A 13 11.16 3.92 -8.13
CA VAL A 13 10.61 2.63 -7.66
C VAL A 13 9.95 1.86 -8.81
N THR A 14 9.96 0.54 -8.67
CA THR A 14 9.26 -0.38 -9.56
C THR A 14 8.18 -1.10 -8.77
N LEU A 15 6.97 -1.10 -9.32
CA LEU A 15 5.83 -1.78 -8.75
C LEU A 15 5.59 -3.08 -9.52
N TYR A 16 5.62 -4.19 -8.80
CA TYR A 16 5.39 -5.53 -9.33
C TYR A 16 4.00 -5.98 -8.90
N VAL A 17 3.22 -6.44 -9.86
CA VAL A 17 1.87 -6.97 -9.66
C VAL A 17 1.85 -8.40 -10.15
N GLU A 18 1.47 -9.33 -9.31
CA GLU A 18 1.30 -10.74 -9.68
C GLU A 18 -0.01 -11.28 -9.12
N ARG A 19 -0.64 -12.18 -9.86
CA ARG A 19 -1.79 -12.93 -9.35
C ARG A 19 -1.28 -14.25 -8.80
N LEU A 20 -1.57 -14.52 -7.53
CA LEU A 20 -1.17 -15.75 -6.87
C LEU A 20 -2.41 -16.64 -6.65
N PRO A 21 -2.37 -17.93 -7.00
CA PRO A 21 -3.48 -18.86 -6.82
C PRO A 21 -3.60 -19.39 -5.38
N TYR A 22 -3.08 -18.63 -4.41
CA TYR A 22 -3.11 -18.96 -2.99
C TYR A 22 -2.99 -17.67 -2.17
N ARG A 23 -3.23 -17.74 -0.86
CA ARG A 23 -3.01 -16.64 0.07
C ARG A 23 -1.59 -16.71 0.65
N PRO A 24 -0.63 -15.90 0.18
CA PRO A 24 0.63 -15.77 0.88
C PRO A 24 0.39 -15.06 2.21
N ARG A 25 1.26 -15.32 3.19
CA ARG A 25 1.43 -14.37 4.29
C ARG A 25 2.21 -13.17 3.72
N ALA A 26 1.73 -11.95 3.90
CA ALA A 26 2.50 -10.77 3.52
C ALA A 26 3.84 -10.80 4.26
N THR A 27 4.96 -10.74 3.52
CA THR A 27 6.30 -10.94 4.08
C THR A 27 7.04 -9.63 4.31
N HIS A 28 6.59 -8.52 3.73
CA HIS A 28 7.29 -7.23 3.80
C HIS A 28 6.32 -6.04 3.87
N ARG A 29 6.73 -4.93 4.49
CA ARG A 29 5.93 -3.69 4.66
C ARG A 29 5.62 -2.97 3.34
N LEU A 30 6.39 -3.28 2.29
CA LEU A 30 6.19 -2.80 0.91
C LEU A 30 5.42 -3.79 0.04
N GLN A 31 4.68 -4.72 0.65
CA GLN A 31 3.73 -5.60 -0.04
C GLN A 31 2.30 -5.32 0.44
N ALA A 32 1.37 -5.27 -0.51
CA ALA A 32 -0.07 -5.31 -0.25
C ALA A 32 -0.69 -6.52 -0.95
N LEU A 33 -1.69 -7.11 -0.30
CA LEU A 33 -2.43 -8.25 -0.83
C LEU A 33 -3.90 -7.89 -0.95
N PHE A 34 -4.48 -8.07 -2.13
CA PHE A 34 -5.90 -7.82 -2.36
C PHE A 34 -6.61 -9.10 -2.79
N ASP A 35 -7.80 -9.32 -2.28
CA ASP A 35 -8.68 -10.40 -2.72
C ASP A 35 -9.00 -10.23 -4.21
N ALA A 36 -8.53 -11.16 -5.04
CA ALA A 36 -8.60 -11.02 -6.50
C ALA A 36 -10.03 -11.15 -7.05
N ARG A 37 -10.96 -11.75 -6.29
CA ARG A 37 -12.38 -11.84 -6.66
C ARG A 37 -13.06 -10.48 -6.54
N THR A 38 -12.67 -9.67 -5.55
CA THR A 38 -13.32 -8.38 -5.26
C THR A 38 -12.54 -7.18 -5.76
N PHE A 39 -11.25 -7.33 -6.04
CA PHE A 39 -10.41 -6.24 -6.55
C PHE A 39 -10.89 -5.79 -7.94
N PRO A 40 -11.05 -4.47 -8.18
CA PRO A 40 -11.65 -3.96 -9.40
C PRO A 40 -10.70 -4.13 -10.60
N SER A 41 -11.29 -4.33 -11.78
CA SER A 41 -10.55 -4.56 -13.02
C SER A 41 -10.11 -3.29 -13.74
N ARG A 42 -10.58 -2.12 -13.32
CA ARG A 42 -10.32 -0.79 -13.91
C ARG A 42 -10.23 0.27 -12.83
N ASP A 43 -9.81 1.47 -13.22
CA ASP A 43 -9.80 2.72 -12.43
C ASP A 43 -8.85 2.76 -11.22
N VAL A 44 -8.17 1.65 -10.92
CA VAL A 44 -7.06 1.64 -9.96
C VAL A 44 -5.82 2.21 -10.63
N VAL A 45 -5.27 3.25 -10.04
CA VAL A 45 -4.10 3.96 -10.54
C VAL A 45 -3.02 4.06 -9.48
N ILE A 46 -1.78 4.20 -9.96
CA ILE A 46 -0.63 4.54 -9.13
C ILE A 46 -0.35 6.01 -9.32
N ARG A 47 -0.34 6.78 -8.23
CA ARG A 47 -0.15 8.23 -8.28
C ARG A 47 0.39 8.79 -6.98
N ASN A 48 0.91 10.01 -7.05
CA ASN A 48 1.22 10.77 -5.85
C ASN A 48 -0.06 11.15 -5.08
N ARG A 49 0.13 11.47 -3.79
CA ARG A 49 -0.93 11.96 -2.91
C ARG A 49 -1.58 13.23 -3.48
N ARG A 50 -2.90 13.31 -3.41
CA ARG A 50 -3.70 14.50 -3.70
C ARG A 50 -4.41 15.02 -2.45
N PRO A 51 -4.72 16.33 -2.36
CA PRO A 51 -5.69 16.83 -1.39
C PRO A 51 -7.03 16.09 -1.54
N GLY A 52 -7.68 15.75 -0.44
CA GLY A 52 -8.92 14.95 -0.45
C GLY A 52 -8.70 13.45 -0.21
N ASP A 53 -7.52 12.91 -0.49
CA ASP A 53 -7.22 11.47 -0.32
C ASP A 53 -7.61 10.94 1.06
N TRP A 54 -8.35 9.83 1.05
CA TRP A 54 -8.84 9.14 2.23
C TRP A 54 -8.70 7.63 2.07
N MET A 55 -8.73 6.89 3.18
CA MET A 55 -8.60 5.44 3.21
C MET A 55 -9.62 4.85 4.17
N ARG A 56 -10.22 3.72 3.80
CA ARG A 56 -11.06 2.90 4.69
C ARG A 56 -10.18 2.00 5.56
N LEU A 57 -10.33 2.10 6.86
CA LEU A 57 -9.56 1.38 7.88
C LEU A 57 -10.50 0.64 8.83
N GLU A 58 -9.94 -0.24 9.64
CA GLU A 58 -10.65 -0.95 10.70
C GLU A 58 -9.82 -0.90 11.97
N ALA A 59 -10.51 -0.76 13.10
CA ALA A 59 -9.95 -0.89 14.42
C ALA A 59 -10.86 -1.77 15.28
N LYS A 60 -10.27 -2.45 16.26
CA LYS A 60 -11.03 -3.14 17.29
C LYS A 60 -11.56 -2.10 18.27
N ARG A 61 -12.87 -2.12 18.54
CA ARG A 61 -13.52 -1.29 19.55
C ARG A 61 -14.32 -2.21 20.47
N GLY A 62 -13.78 -2.49 21.66
CA GLY A 62 -14.29 -3.56 22.50
C GLY A 62 -14.11 -4.93 21.81
N ASN A 63 -15.18 -5.73 21.76
CA ASN A 63 -15.18 -7.04 21.09
C ASN A 63 -15.53 -6.96 19.60
N GLU A 64 -15.82 -5.77 19.09
CA GLU A 64 -16.28 -5.57 17.71
C GLU A 64 -15.19 -4.95 16.84
N ARG A 65 -15.25 -5.24 15.54
CA ARG A 65 -14.44 -4.57 14.53
C ARG A 65 -15.26 -3.43 13.93
N GLN A 66 -14.77 -2.21 14.06
CA GLN A 66 -15.42 -1.05 13.47
C GLN A 66 -14.60 -0.53 12.30
N THR A 67 -15.26 -0.44 11.14
CA THR A 67 -14.70 0.20 9.96
C THR A 67 -14.94 1.71 10.01
N PHE A 68 -13.94 2.49 9.63
CA PHE A 68 -14.00 3.95 9.59
C PHE A 68 -13.16 4.51 8.43
N THR A 69 -13.34 5.79 8.13
CA THR A 69 -12.59 6.50 7.09
C THR A 69 -11.57 7.44 7.72
N LYS A 70 -10.36 7.50 7.16
CA LYS A 70 -9.30 8.41 7.62
C LYS A 70 -8.63 9.11 6.46
N LYS A 71 -8.38 10.42 6.60
CA LYS A 71 -7.62 11.20 5.61
C LYS A 71 -6.19 10.68 5.54
N VAL A 72 -5.65 10.49 4.34
CA VAL A 72 -4.26 10.03 4.14
C VAL A 72 -3.25 11.03 4.71
N LYS A 73 -3.56 12.34 4.63
CA LYS A 73 -2.75 13.39 5.28
C LYS A 73 -2.60 13.16 6.79
N ALA A 74 -3.68 12.76 7.47
CA ALA A 74 -3.65 12.52 8.91
C ALA A 74 -2.79 11.28 9.23
N LEU A 75 -2.93 10.20 8.47
CA LEU A 75 -2.10 9.01 8.59
C LEU A 75 -0.59 9.33 8.46
N MET A 76 -0.21 10.08 7.43
CA MET A 76 1.20 10.44 7.22
C MET A 76 1.74 11.36 8.32
N ASN A 77 0.91 12.27 8.85
CA ASN A 77 1.28 13.15 9.94
C ASN A 77 1.51 12.37 11.25
N GLU A 78 0.63 11.43 11.59
CA GLU A 78 0.76 10.60 12.78
C GLU A 78 2.00 9.70 12.71
N ALA A 79 2.30 9.18 11.53
CA ALA A 79 3.54 8.45 11.27
C ALA A 79 4.79 9.33 11.21
N LYS A 80 4.64 10.66 11.41
CA LYS A 80 5.70 11.66 11.35
C LYS A 80 6.52 11.60 10.06
N TRP A 81 5.87 11.27 8.94
CA TRP A 81 6.55 11.16 7.66
C TRP A 81 7.20 12.48 7.26
N SER A 82 8.44 12.41 6.77
CA SER A 82 9.17 13.55 6.22
C SER A 82 8.51 14.08 4.94
N HIS A 83 8.90 15.27 4.49
CA HIS A 83 8.45 15.80 3.20
C HIS A 83 8.78 14.84 2.05
N GLU A 84 10.00 14.30 2.06
CA GLU A 84 10.49 13.36 1.06
C GLU A 84 9.65 12.10 1.01
N GLN A 85 9.38 11.44 2.15
CA GLN A 85 8.52 10.27 2.21
C GLN A 85 7.12 10.54 1.64
N ARG A 86 6.54 11.70 1.95
CA ARG A 86 5.22 12.09 1.44
C ARG A 86 5.20 12.34 -0.06
N TRP A 87 6.31 12.82 -0.63
CA TRP A 87 6.42 13.18 -2.03
C TRP A 87 6.78 12.00 -2.91
N GLN A 88 7.72 11.16 -2.46
CA GLN A 88 8.26 10.04 -3.22
C GLN A 88 7.44 8.76 -3.08
N THR A 89 6.55 8.64 -2.09
CA THR A 89 5.75 7.42 -1.94
C THR A 89 4.55 7.43 -2.90
N PRO A 90 4.52 6.56 -3.94
CA PRO A 90 3.34 6.42 -4.77
C PRO A 90 2.21 5.71 -4.00
N LEU A 91 0.98 6.14 -4.24
CA LEU A 91 -0.22 5.56 -3.64
C LEU A 91 -0.95 4.71 -4.68
N LEU A 92 -1.48 3.55 -4.26
CA LEU A 92 -2.45 2.80 -5.04
C LEU A 92 -3.85 3.32 -4.71
N ALA A 93 -4.55 3.90 -5.68
CA ALA A 93 -5.80 4.63 -5.45
C ALA A 93 -6.89 4.27 -6.46
N LEU A 94 -8.14 4.33 -6.00
CA LEU A 94 -9.37 4.25 -6.79
C LEU A 94 -10.11 5.59 -6.63
N GLY A 95 -9.96 6.50 -7.60
CA GLY A 95 -10.39 7.89 -7.42
C GLY A 95 -9.66 8.55 -6.24
N ASP A 96 -10.44 9.04 -5.26
CA ASP A 96 -9.93 9.63 -4.00
C ASP A 96 -9.79 8.61 -2.85
N GLU A 97 -10.30 7.38 -3.02
CA GLU A 97 -10.10 6.29 -2.04
C GLU A 97 -8.73 5.64 -2.28
N VAL A 98 -7.83 5.76 -1.32
CA VAL A 98 -6.51 5.14 -1.35
C VAL A 98 -6.62 3.72 -0.78
N LEU A 99 -6.22 2.74 -1.60
CA LEU A 99 -6.24 1.32 -1.27
C LEU A 99 -4.97 0.90 -0.52
N TRP A 100 -3.84 1.55 -0.81
CA TRP A 100 -2.57 1.26 -0.15
C TRP A 100 -1.62 2.46 -0.16
N VAL A 101 -1.06 2.74 1.02
CA VAL A 101 0.08 3.62 1.24
C VAL A 101 1.27 2.72 1.59
N PRO A 102 2.21 2.46 0.66
CA PRO A 102 3.37 1.61 0.88
C PRO A 102 4.13 1.98 2.15
N GLY A 103 4.52 0.99 2.95
CA GLY A 103 5.25 1.20 4.20
C GLY A 103 4.41 1.74 5.37
N LEU A 104 3.15 2.13 5.14
CA LEU A 104 2.29 2.69 6.20
C LEU A 104 1.04 1.86 6.46
N ARG A 105 0.15 1.73 5.47
CA ARG A 105 -1.15 1.11 5.70
C ARG A 105 -1.79 0.62 4.41
N GLN A 106 -2.42 -0.55 4.52
CA GLN A 106 -3.35 -1.04 3.52
C GLN A 106 -4.78 -0.79 3.98
N SER A 107 -5.65 -0.41 3.04
CA SER A 107 -7.08 -0.30 3.27
C SER A 107 -7.69 -1.67 3.58
N VAL A 108 -8.80 -1.66 4.31
CA VAL A 108 -9.63 -2.86 4.48
C VAL A 108 -10.50 -3.16 3.26
N ARG A 109 -10.54 -2.23 2.30
CA ARG A 109 -11.19 -2.46 1.01
C ARG A 109 -10.45 -3.55 0.24
N PHE A 110 -11.18 -4.54 -0.26
CA PHE A 110 -10.65 -5.71 -0.97
C PHE A 110 -9.64 -6.53 -0.15
N ARG A 111 -9.75 -6.50 1.18
CA ARG A 111 -8.87 -7.25 2.07
C ARG A 111 -9.02 -8.76 1.85
N VAL A 112 -7.89 -9.47 1.90
CA VAL A 112 -7.83 -10.93 1.96
C VAL A 112 -8.48 -11.46 3.25
N THR A 113 -9.40 -12.40 3.12
CA THR A 113 -10.07 -13.09 4.24
C THR A 113 -9.82 -14.59 4.19
N GLU A 114 -10.38 -15.32 5.16
CA GLU A 114 -10.39 -16.79 5.20
C GLU A 114 -11.17 -17.45 4.05
N GLU A 115 -11.92 -16.66 3.26
CA GLU A 115 -12.60 -17.15 2.05
C GLU A 115 -11.84 -16.87 0.75
N THR A 116 -10.84 -15.97 0.79
CA THR A 116 -10.07 -15.59 -0.40
C THR A 116 -9.25 -16.77 -0.93
N LYS A 117 -9.41 -17.11 -2.20
CA LYS A 117 -8.72 -18.25 -2.84
C LYS A 117 -7.48 -17.81 -3.59
N ASP A 118 -7.54 -16.66 -4.24
CA ASP A 118 -6.49 -16.06 -5.04
C ASP A 118 -6.36 -14.57 -4.72
N VAL A 119 -5.15 -14.05 -4.86
CA VAL A 119 -4.83 -12.68 -4.49
C VAL A 119 -4.09 -11.95 -5.60
N TRP A 120 -4.24 -10.64 -5.62
CA TRP A 120 -3.27 -9.75 -6.24
C TRP A 120 -2.21 -9.39 -5.20
N SER A 121 -0.97 -9.78 -5.47
CA SER A 121 0.22 -9.36 -4.72
C SER A 121 0.81 -8.15 -5.43
N VAL A 122 0.87 -7.04 -4.69
CA VAL A 122 1.42 -5.77 -5.17
C VAL A 122 2.64 -5.45 -4.33
N VAL A 123 3.81 -5.36 -4.95
CA VAL A 123 5.09 -5.14 -4.27
C VAL A 123 5.76 -3.90 -4.82
N LEU A 124 6.13 -2.96 -3.94
CA LEU A 124 6.98 -1.84 -4.28
C LEU A 124 8.44 -2.21 -3.97
N LYS A 125 9.32 -2.11 -4.96
CA LYS A 125 10.77 -2.26 -4.78
C LYS A 125 11.47 -1.02 -5.30
N GLU A 126 12.63 -0.71 -4.74
CA GLU A 126 13.51 0.32 -5.30
C GLU A 126 13.90 -0.07 -6.72
N GLY A 127 13.81 0.91 -7.63
CA GLY A 127 14.11 0.75 -9.05
C GLY A 127 15.35 1.54 -9.37
N HIS A 128 16.52 0.90 -9.38
CA HIS A 128 17.73 1.52 -9.92
C HIS A 128 17.69 1.51 -11.46
N ARG A 129 17.47 2.67 -12.08
CA ARG A 129 18.18 2.94 -13.35
C ARG A 129 19.62 3.25 -12.94
N GLY A 130 20.59 2.51 -13.45
CA GLY A 130 22.01 2.68 -13.10
C GLY A 130 22.41 4.16 -13.07
N GLY A 131 23.01 4.59 -11.96
CA GLY A 131 23.41 5.97 -11.73
C GLY A 131 23.22 6.40 -10.28
N ASN A 132 24.31 6.32 -9.52
CA ASN A 132 24.52 6.81 -8.16
C ASN A 132 23.73 8.07 -7.76
N HIS A 133 22.83 7.97 -6.77
CA HIS A 133 22.76 8.86 -5.60
C HIS A 133 21.74 8.32 -4.58
N GLY A 134 22.23 8.13 -3.35
CA GLY A 134 21.50 7.50 -2.27
C GLY A 134 20.47 8.41 -1.61
N ALA A 135 19.27 7.85 -1.47
CA ALA A 135 18.39 8.04 -0.32
C ALA A 135 17.51 6.79 -0.28
N GLY A 136 18.10 5.67 0.13
CA GLY A 136 17.38 4.42 0.27
C GLY A 136 16.26 4.55 1.29
N TYR A 137 15.16 3.85 1.08
CA TYR A 137 14.15 3.61 2.11
C TYR A 137 14.82 2.89 3.29
N SER A 138 15.39 3.65 4.22
CA SER A 138 16.07 3.07 5.39
C SER A 138 15.09 2.23 6.20
N GLU A 139 15.45 0.96 6.40
CA GLU A 139 14.71 -0.07 7.15
C GLU A 139 14.63 0.19 8.67
N ASN A 140 14.52 1.44 9.11
CA ASN A 140 14.39 1.77 10.53
C ASN A 140 12.92 1.94 10.91
N PHE A 141 12.20 0.83 11.02
CA PHE A 141 10.90 0.81 11.70
C PHE A 141 10.97 -0.10 12.92
N VAL A 142 11.07 0.56 14.07
CA VAL A 142 11.04 0.00 15.42
C VAL A 142 9.85 -0.95 15.56
N ASP A 143 10.12 -2.16 16.03
CA ASP A 143 9.13 -3.16 16.42
C ASP A 143 8.37 -2.63 17.64
N GLY A 144 7.17 -2.10 17.40
CA GLY A 144 6.25 -1.66 18.45
C GLY A 144 5.38 -2.82 18.89
N GLY A 145 5.97 -3.79 19.58
CA GLY A 145 5.25 -4.78 20.37
C GLY A 145 4.77 -4.19 21.71
N GLY A 146 3.60 -4.66 22.17
CA GLY A 146 3.14 -4.61 23.56
C GLY A 146 2.27 -3.42 23.95
N ASP A 147 0.96 -3.65 24.07
CA ASP A 147 0.28 -3.86 25.36
C ASP A 147 -0.97 -4.72 25.14
#